data_AF-A0A0B4ENC4-F1
#
_entry.id   AF-A0A0B4ENC4-F1
#
_cell.length_a   1.000
_cell.length_b   1.000
_cell.length_c   1.000
_cell.angle_alpha   90.00
_cell.angle_beta   90.00
_cell.angle_gamma   90.00
#
_symmetry.space_group_name_H-M   'P 1'
#
loop_
_entity.id
_entity.type
_entity.pdbx_description
1 polymer ?
#
loop_
_entity_poly.entity_id
_entity_poly.type
_entity_poly.pdbx_seq_one_letter_code
_entity_poly.pdbx_strand_id
1 'polypeptide(L)'
;MLKEKKDGKTLSEKIISVFTFRIPYYVGPLNQNSDRAWLVKNKDEKIYPWNFEEIVNLEESAEKFIQNLTNKCTYLVLEDVLPKSSILYSKFMVLNELNNLKIDGEAISVDLKQKIYLNLFQKYKKVTLKKLKGYLKSENILIDTSTQITGIDGDFKSSLGSYLDFYNILGDKVKTDFGKKLIENCILWITLYTGEKKLLKNKIIANYKGELSEEEIKKIVNLKYKDWGRLSYAFLEEIQSASLETGELRNIIQMMWETNNNLMELLSSNYQFLSEIEKRNSVVAIGKEFNYETILGDSYASPSVKRMIWQSLSVVDEIKKIMKKAPKKIFIEMARQEDMKKERKESRKSTFLTLYKSIKEEGRDWIKEIENWSDSEFRSKKLYLYYTQMGKCMYTGEKISLDQLFNKNIYDIDHIYPRSKTKDDSIENIVLVKRNINAKKTDEYPLERNIQQKQHDFWKMLHSKKLIGDKKYERLTRTTEFTDEELSDFIARQLVETRQSTKIVADILKNLFPETKIVYVKANLTSDFRKNFKILKSRDINDYHHAHDAYLNIVTGNVYNIKFTDNPRNFIKDKKLEGKNII
;
A
#
# COMPACT_ATOMS: atom_id res chain seq x y z
N MET A 1 41.11 39.72 -34.04
CA MET A 1 39.67 39.40 -33.99
C MET A 1 39.31 38.33 -32.94
N LEU A 2 39.90 37.12 -32.93
CA LEU A 2 39.44 36.06 -32.01
C LEU A 2 39.71 36.28 -30.51
N LYS A 3 40.61 37.22 -30.14
CA LYS A 3 41.00 37.53 -28.75
C LYS A 3 40.37 38.81 -28.18
N GLU A 4 39.58 39.55 -28.96
CA GLU A 4 38.89 40.74 -28.47
C GLU A 4 37.73 40.33 -27.57
N LYS A 5 37.69 40.90 -26.36
CA LYS A 5 36.60 40.69 -25.40
C LYS A 5 35.52 41.75 -25.62
N LYS A 6 34.39 41.34 -26.22
CA LYS A 6 33.13 42.09 -26.11
C LYS A 6 32.26 41.35 -25.11
N ASP A 7 31.86 42.04 -24.04
CA ASP A 7 31.02 41.51 -22.95
C ASP A 7 31.74 40.46 -22.07
N GLY A 8 33.02 40.70 -21.75
CA GLY A 8 33.79 39.86 -20.83
C GLY A 8 34.34 38.53 -21.39
N LYS A 9 33.85 38.07 -22.57
CA LYS A 9 34.32 36.86 -23.27
C LYS A 9 34.82 37.16 -24.68
N THR A 10 35.83 36.41 -25.11
CA THR A 10 36.38 36.43 -26.47
C THR A 10 35.47 35.76 -27.48
N LEU A 11 35.61 36.08 -28.77
CA LEU A 11 34.85 35.43 -29.83
C LEU A 11 35.09 33.92 -29.86
N SER A 12 36.33 33.46 -29.60
CA SER A 12 36.68 32.05 -29.50
C SER A 12 35.90 31.35 -28.37
N GLU A 13 35.84 31.95 -27.18
CA GLU A 13 35.09 31.42 -26.03
C GLU A 13 33.57 31.37 -26.31
N LYS A 14 33.03 32.36 -27.02
CA LYS A 14 31.62 32.35 -27.45
C LYS A 14 31.35 31.18 -28.40
N ILE A 15 32.22 30.93 -29.38
CA ILE A 15 32.11 29.78 -30.31
C ILE A 15 32.18 28.45 -29.53
N ILE A 16 33.17 28.26 -28.66
CA ILE A 16 33.30 27.04 -27.86
C ILE A 16 32.06 26.81 -26.99
N SER A 17 31.50 27.88 -26.41
CA SER A 17 30.27 27.81 -25.60
C SER A 17 29.09 27.28 -26.42
N VAL A 18 28.94 27.66 -27.70
CA VAL A 18 27.86 27.14 -28.56
C VAL A 18 27.94 25.62 -28.74
N PHE A 19 29.15 25.07 -28.90
CA PHE A 19 29.34 23.63 -29.10
C PHE A 19 29.24 22.81 -27.81
N THR A 20 29.64 23.38 -26.67
CA THR A 20 29.78 22.65 -25.40
C THR A 20 28.59 22.84 -24.47
N PHE A 21 27.83 23.92 -24.62
CA PHE A 21 26.72 24.25 -23.74
C PHE A 21 25.54 23.32 -23.97
N ARG A 22 25.01 22.80 -22.86
CA ARG A 22 23.78 22.01 -22.82
C ARG A 22 22.85 22.65 -21.80
N ILE A 23 21.62 22.95 -22.22
CA ILE A 23 20.58 23.41 -21.30
C ILE A 23 20.38 22.32 -20.25
N PRO A 24 20.55 22.62 -18.95
CA PRO A 24 20.29 21.64 -17.90
C PRO A 24 18.82 21.21 -17.93
N TYR A 25 18.56 19.91 -17.75
CA TYR A 25 17.22 19.35 -17.87
C TYR A 25 16.22 19.98 -16.88
N TYR A 26 16.70 20.41 -15.72
CA TYR A 26 15.92 21.07 -14.67
C TYR A 26 15.61 22.55 -14.96
N VAL A 27 16.17 23.15 -16.02
CA VAL A 27 15.78 24.50 -16.46
C VAL A 27 14.57 24.42 -17.42
N GLY A 28 14.47 23.35 -18.20
CA GLY A 28 13.35 23.16 -19.12
C GLY A 28 13.37 24.11 -20.33
N PRO A 29 12.21 24.31 -20.98
CA PRO A 29 12.10 25.21 -22.13
C PRO A 29 12.43 26.66 -21.78
N LEU A 30 13.24 27.33 -22.62
CA LEU A 30 13.64 28.73 -22.39
C LEU A 30 12.58 29.76 -22.83
N ASN A 31 11.44 29.31 -23.35
CA ASN A 31 10.31 30.16 -23.72
C ASN A 31 9.32 30.25 -22.55
N GLN A 32 9.31 31.39 -21.86
CA GLN A 32 8.43 31.64 -20.71
C GLN A 32 6.93 31.65 -21.05
N ASN A 33 6.56 31.84 -22.32
CA ASN A 33 5.16 31.84 -22.76
C ASN A 33 4.58 30.44 -22.97
N SER A 34 5.36 29.39 -22.69
CA SER A 34 4.89 28.02 -22.76
C SER A 34 4.25 27.61 -21.43
N ASP A 35 3.08 26.99 -21.47
CA ASP A 35 2.41 26.38 -20.31
C ASP A 35 3.26 25.30 -19.60
N ARG A 36 4.37 24.89 -20.23
CA ARG A 36 5.32 23.91 -19.71
C ARG A 36 6.68 24.50 -19.37
N ALA A 37 6.79 25.83 -19.30
CA ALA A 37 8.01 26.49 -18.85
C ALA A 37 7.94 26.78 -17.36
N TRP A 38 9.02 26.45 -16.66
CA TRP A 38 9.24 26.77 -15.24
C TRP A 38 10.54 27.58 -15.06
N LEU A 39 11.12 28.04 -16.18
CA LEU A 39 12.30 28.88 -16.22
C LEU A 39 12.06 30.16 -15.41
N VAL A 40 12.97 30.44 -14.49
CA VAL A 40 13.07 31.73 -13.82
C VAL A 40 14.32 32.46 -14.31
N LYS A 41 14.16 33.73 -14.66
CA LYS A 41 15.24 34.61 -15.07
C LYS A 41 15.55 35.62 -13.97
N ASN A 42 16.84 35.85 -13.72
CA ASN A 42 17.32 36.97 -12.91
C ASN A 42 17.14 38.31 -13.63
N LYS A 43 17.20 38.30 -14.98
CA LYS A 43 17.14 39.49 -15.84
C LYS A 43 16.26 39.24 -17.06
N ASP A 44 15.50 40.23 -17.49
CA ASP A 44 14.70 40.12 -18.71
C ASP A 44 15.55 40.40 -19.98
N GLU A 45 16.46 39.47 -20.28
CA GLU A 45 17.36 39.55 -21.42
C GLU A 45 17.29 38.26 -22.28
N LYS A 46 17.87 38.33 -23.48
CA LYS A 46 18.00 37.17 -24.37
C LYS A 46 19.06 36.20 -23.83
N ILE A 47 18.66 34.93 -23.74
CA ILE A 47 19.51 33.85 -23.26
C ILE A 47 20.39 33.34 -24.41
N TYR A 48 21.70 33.33 -24.18
CA TYR A 48 22.72 32.74 -25.03
C TYR A 48 23.57 31.73 -24.23
N PRO A 49 24.27 30.80 -24.89
CA PRO A 49 25.16 29.85 -24.21
C PRO A 49 26.20 30.49 -23.28
N TRP A 50 26.69 31.68 -23.65
CA TRP A 50 27.79 32.35 -22.93
C TRP A 50 27.33 33.28 -21.79
N ASN A 51 26.05 33.65 -21.70
CA ASN A 51 25.48 34.47 -20.61
C ASN A 51 24.41 33.72 -19.80
N PHE A 52 24.26 32.41 -20.02
CA PHE A 52 23.21 31.58 -19.44
C PHE A 52 23.12 31.66 -17.92
N GLU A 53 24.25 31.45 -17.22
CA GLU A 53 24.29 31.44 -15.74
C GLU A 53 24.00 32.82 -15.12
N GLU A 54 24.16 33.91 -15.89
CA GLU A 54 23.89 35.26 -15.41
C GLU A 54 22.41 35.62 -15.55
N ILE A 55 21.77 35.19 -16.64
CA ILE A 55 20.37 35.49 -16.93
C ILE A 55 19.43 34.50 -16.24
N VAL A 56 19.77 33.22 -16.18
CA VAL A 56 18.90 32.17 -15.65
C VAL A 56 19.14 31.96 -14.16
N ASN A 57 18.07 32.01 -13.37
CA ASN A 57 18.11 31.57 -11.99
C ASN A 57 18.07 30.02 -11.96
N LEU A 58 19.25 29.39 -11.97
CA LEU A 58 19.37 27.94 -11.96
C LEU A 58 18.74 27.30 -10.72
N GLU A 59 18.90 27.93 -9.55
CA GLU A 59 18.42 27.39 -8.28
C GLU A 59 16.89 27.39 -8.23
N GLU A 60 16.26 28.51 -8.58
CA GLU A 60 14.80 28.63 -8.57
C GLU A 60 14.13 27.85 -9.71
N SER A 61 14.76 27.82 -10.89
CA SER A 61 14.27 26.99 -12.00
C SER A 61 14.30 25.50 -11.64
N ALA A 62 15.38 25.03 -11.00
CA ALA A 62 15.47 23.66 -10.52
C ALA A 62 14.46 23.35 -9.41
N GLU A 63 14.19 24.31 -8.52
CA GLU A 63 13.18 24.16 -7.47
C GLU A 63 11.77 24.02 -8.07
N LYS A 64 11.39 24.88 -9.02
CA LYS A 64 10.10 24.79 -9.73
C LYS A 64 9.97 23.53 -10.57
N PHE A 65 11.05 23.09 -11.23
CA PHE A 65 11.05 21.83 -11.97
C PHE A 65 10.60 20.66 -11.11
N ILE A 66 11.18 20.54 -9.91
CA ILE A 66 10.86 19.43 -9.04
C ILE A 66 9.52 19.62 -8.36
N GLN A 67 9.13 20.83 -7.94
CA GLN A 67 7.78 21.09 -7.41
C GLN A 67 6.70 20.66 -8.42
N ASN A 68 6.87 20.95 -9.71
CA ASN A 68 5.96 20.52 -10.77
C ASN A 68 5.93 18.99 -10.98
N LEU A 69 6.97 18.27 -10.58
CA LEU A 69 7.06 16.81 -10.68
C LEU A 69 6.76 16.09 -9.36
N THR A 70 6.63 16.83 -8.26
CA THR A 70 6.40 16.25 -6.94
C THR A 70 4.95 15.80 -6.84
N ASN A 71 4.75 14.52 -6.53
CA ASN A 71 3.40 13.98 -6.39
C ASN A 71 2.69 14.61 -5.18
N LYS A 72 1.36 14.71 -5.28
CA LYS A 72 0.51 15.09 -4.15
C LYS A 72 0.26 13.91 -3.22
N CYS A 73 0.00 14.22 -1.95
CA CYS A 73 -0.27 13.23 -0.92
C CYS A 73 -1.51 12.40 -1.26
N THR A 74 -1.44 11.11 -0.92
CA THR A 74 -2.52 10.14 -1.16
C THR A 74 -3.83 10.54 -0.46
N TYR A 75 -3.73 11.21 0.70
CA TYR A 75 -4.88 11.57 1.53
C TYR A 75 -5.18 13.07 1.57
N LEU A 76 -4.17 13.93 1.45
CA LEU A 76 -4.34 15.39 1.46
C LEU A 76 -3.98 15.96 0.07
N VAL A 77 -4.99 16.32 -0.71
CA VAL A 77 -4.81 16.52 -2.17
C VAL A 77 -3.97 17.75 -2.55
N LEU A 78 -3.85 18.73 -1.67
CA LEU A 78 -3.04 19.94 -1.89
C LEU A 78 -1.58 19.79 -1.43
N GLU A 79 -1.32 18.83 -0.53
CA GLU A 79 -0.06 18.73 0.17
C GLU A 79 0.95 17.88 -0.63
N ASP A 80 2.19 18.34 -0.70
CA ASP A 80 3.27 17.60 -1.38
C ASP A 80 3.75 16.41 -0.56
N VAL A 81 4.09 15.31 -1.23
CA VAL A 81 4.65 14.14 -0.56
C VAL A 81 6.05 14.40 -0.01
N LEU A 82 6.38 13.75 1.09
CA LEU A 82 7.75 13.74 1.60
C LEU A 82 8.68 12.88 0.72
N PRO A 83 9.98 13.20 0.66
CA PRO A 83 10.98 12.26 0.20
C PRO A 83 10.87 10.94 0.96
N LYS A 84 11.05 9.81 0.28
CA LYS A 84 10.98 8.48 0.92
C LYS A 84 12.05 8.32 2.01
N SER A 85 13.18 9.01 1.85
CA SER A 85 14.28 9.04 2.83
C SER A 85 14.07 10.03 3.97
N SER A 86 12.99 10.81 3.99
CA SER A 86 12.67 11.71 5.13
C SER A 86 12.73 10.93 6.45
N ILE A 87 13.18 11.58 7.52
CA ILE A 87 13.28 10.94 8.84
C ILE A 87 11.88 10.59 9.33
N LEU A 88 10.94 11.53 9.16
CA LEU A 88 9.53 11.33 9.46
C LEU A 88 8.93 10.19 8.62
N TYR A 89 9.18 10.17 7.31
CA TYR A 89 8.66 9.11 6.44
C TYR A 89 9.28 7.74 6.76
N SER A 90 10.57 7.69 7.11
CA SER A 90 11.25 6.46 7.53
C SER A 90 10.71 5.95 8.87
N LYS A 91 10.47 6.87 9.83
CA LYS A 91 9.81 6.56 11.12
C LYS A 91 8.42 5.95 10.88
N PHE A 92 7.62 6.58 10.03
CA PHE A 92 6.32 6.05 9.60
C PHE A 92 6.44 4.62 9.07
N MET A 93 7.34 4.38 8.10
CA MET A 93 7.50 3.07 7.47
C MET A 93 7.89 1.99 8.48
N VAL A 94 8.80 2.30 9.41
CA VAL A 94 9.22 1.38 10.47
C VAL A 94 8.07 1.08 11.43
N LEU A 95 7.38 2.10 11.93
CA LEU A 95 6.26 1.89 12.86
C LEU A 95 5.11 1.14 12.17
N ASN A 96 4.84 1.40 10.89
CA ASN A 96 3.78 0.72 10.15
C ASN A 96 4.05 -0.78 9.98
N GLU A 97 5.32 -1.19 9.91
CA GLU A 97 5.72 -2.61 9.87
C GLU A 97 5.77 -3.21 11.27
N LEU A 98 6.40 -2.50 12.22
CA LEU A 98 6.65 -2.96 13.59
C LEU A 98 5.37 -3.09 14.41
N ASN A 99 4.36 -2.25 14.19
CA ASN A 99 3.07 -2.32 14.88
C ASN A 99 2.30 -3.62 14.60
N ASN A 100 2.65 -4.34 13.53
CA ASN A 100 2.05 -5.65 13.25
C ASN A 100 2.77 -6.80 13.98
N LEU A 101 3.90 -6.55 14.63
CA LEU A 101 4.73 -7.59 15.24
C LEU A 101 4.01 -8.30 16.38
N LYS A 102 4.00 -9.63 16.31
CA LYS A 102 3.41 -10.50 17.32
C LYS A 102 4.40 -11.56 17.80
N ILE A 103 4.31 -11.90 19.08
CA ILE A 103 5.06 -12.99 19.72
C ILE A 103 4.03 -13.99 20.22
N ASP A 104 4.12 -15.24 19.76
CA ASP A 104 3.18 -16.34 20.06
C ASP A 104 1.70 -16.00 19.79
N GLY A 105 1.47 -15.16 18.78
CA GLY A 105 0.13 -14.74 18.34
C GLY A 105 -0.41 -13.49 19.06
N GLU A 106 0.26 -13.04 20.11
CA GLU A 106 -0.10 -11.83 20.87
C GLU A 106 0.69 -10.61 20.39
N ALA A 107 0.05 -9.44 20.39
CA ALA A 107 0.72 -8.19 20.07
C ALA A 107 1.74 -7.84 21.17
N ILE A 108 2.91 -7.34 20.77
CA ILE A 108 3.94 -6.92 21.74
C ILE A 108 3.49 -5.70 22.54
N SER A 109 4.06 -5.47 23.74
CA SER A 109 3.77 -4.23 24.46
C SER A 109 4.33 -3.00 23.73
N VAL A 110 3.69 -1.85 23.94
CA VAL A 110 4.14 -0.56 23.37
C VAL A 110 5.56 -0.24 23.83
N ASP A 111 5.88 -0.47 25.10
CA ASP A 111 7.22 -0.32 25.65
C ASP A 111 8.26 -1.17 24.92
N LEU A 112 7.94 -2.44 24.65
CA LEU A 112 8.84 -3.33 23.91
C LEU A 112 9.05 -2.83 22.48
N LYS A 113 7.99 -2.40 21.80
CA LYS A 113 8.08 -1.79 20.47
C LYS A 113 9.01 -0.58 20.47
N GLN A 114 8.83 0.34 21.42
CA GLN A 114 9.64 1.55 21.51
C GLN A 114 11.11 1.20 21.80
N LYS A 115 11.37 0.24 22.68
CA LYS A 115 12.71 -0.30 22.92
C LYS A 115 13.32 -0.93 21.67
N ILE A 116 12.58 -1.73 20.90
CA ILE A 116 13.06 -2.30 19.63
C ILE A 116 13.42 -1.18 18.65
N TYR A 117 12.59 -0.14 18.53
CA TYR A 117 12.86 1.00 17.67
C TYR A 117 14.17 1.72 18.05
N LEU A 118 14.33 2.05 19.34
CA LEU A 118 15.51 2.78 19.85
C LEU A 118 16.78 1.91 19.85
N ASN A 119 16.67 0.64 20.22
CA ASN A 119 17.85 -0.22 20.42
C ASN A 119 18.26 -0.99 19.17
N LEU A 120 17.36 -1.20 18.20
CA LEU A 120 17.71 -1.86 16.93
C LEU A 120 17.69 -0.90 15.75
N PHE A 121 16.56 -0.23 15.48
CA PHE A 121 16.41 0.57 14.27
C PHE A 121 17.27 1.84 14.27
N GLN A 122 17.48 2.47 15.43
CA GLN A 122 18.40 3.61 15.54
C GLN A 122 19.88 3.20 15.65
N LYS A 123 20.21 1.90 15.65
CA LYS A 123 21.60 1.41 15.69
C LYS A 123 22.03 0.70 14.40
N TYR A 124 21.10 0.05 13.70
CA TYR A 124 21.41 -0.80 12.55
C TYR A 124 20.59 -0.42 11.32
N LYS A 125 21.28 -0.18 10.18
CA LYS A 125 20.63 0.09 8.89
C LYS A 125 19.73 -1.05 8.40
N LYS A 126 20.05 -2.29 8.77
CA LYS A 126 19.24 -3.48 8.48
C LYS A 126 18.98 -4.25 9.77
N VAL A 127 17.71 -4.39 10.12
CA VAL A 127 17.23 -5.17 11.26
C VAL A 127 16.69 -6.49 10.71
N THR A 128 17.43 -7.58 10.97
CA THR A 128 17.03 -8.92 10.54
C THR A 128 16.30 -9.66 11.64
N LEU A 129 15.58 -10.74 11.29
CA LEU A 129 14.96 -11.61 12.29
C LEU A 129 15.98 -12.15 13.30
N LYS A 130 17.21 -12.41 12.86
CA LYS A 130 18.30 -12.85 13.75
C LYS A 130 18.62 -11.78 14.81
N LYS A 131 18.70 -10.50 14.43
CA LYS A 131 18.95 -9.39 15.36
C LYS A 131 17.78 -9.18 16.31
N LEU A 132 16.55 -9.24 15.80
CA LEU A 132 15.36 -9.16 16.63
C LEU A 132 15.34 -10.29 17.68
N LYS A 133 15.54 -11.54 17.26
CA LYS A 133 15.61 -12.69 18.17
C LYS A 133 16.75 -12.54 19.20
N GLY A 134 17.90 -12.03 18.77
CA GLY A 134 19.02 -11.75 19.68
C GLY A 134 18.66 -10.71 20.74
N TYR A 135 17.98 -9.63 20.34
CA TYR A 135 17.55 -8.57 21.25
C TYR A 135 16.47 -9.04 22.24
N LEU A 136 15.47 -9.77 21.76
CA LEU A 136 14.42 -10.33 22.61
C LEU A 136 14.99 -11.35 23.63
N LYS A 137 16.05 -12.08 23.28
CA LYS A 137 16.78 -12.93 24.24
C LYS A 137 17.51 -12.11 25.30
N SER A 138 18.17 -11.02 24.91
CA SER A 138 18.87 -10.16 25.88
C SER A 138 17.94 -9.43 26.85
N GLU A 139 16.68 -9.19 26.46
CA GLU A 139 15.64 -8.61 27.33
C GLU A 139 14.89 -9.69 28.14
N ASN A 140 15.32 -10.96 28.11
CA ASN A 140 14.66 -12.10 28.77
C ASN A 140 13.21 -12.36 28.33
N ILE A 141 12.84 -11.96 27.10
CA ILE A 141 11.50 -12.15 26.54
C ILE A 141 11.41 -13.47 25.76
N LEU A 142 12.48 -13.81 25.04
CA LEU A 142 12.60 -15.12 24.37
C LEU A 142 13.33 -16.12 25.26
N ILE A 143 12.56 -17.00 25.90
CA ILE A 143 13.08 -18.03 26.82
C ILE A 143 13.35 -19.35 26.08
N ASP A 144 12.58 -19.69 25.05
CA ASP A 144 12.70 -20.97 24.33
C ASP A 144 12.68 -20.84 22.79
N THR A 145 13.31 -21.82 22.14
CA THR A 145 13.36 -22.05 20.67
C THR A 145 12.00 -22.26 20.01
N SER A 146 10.94 -22.52 20.77
CA SER A 146 9.57 -22.73 20.29
C SER A 146 8.79 -21.44 19.98
N THR A 147 9.28 -20.28 20.42
CA THR A 147 8.58 -18.99 20.27
C THR A 147 8.38 -18.58 18.81
N GLN A 148 7.14 -18.28 18.44
CA GLN A 148 6.75 -17.86 17.10
C GLN A 148 6.70 -16.34 16.99
N ILE A 149 7.44 -15.79 16.02
CA ILE A 149 7.35 -14.37 15.67
C ILE A 149 6.52 -14.26 14.40
N THR A 150 5.37 -13.58 14.49
CA THR A 150 4.42 -13.43 13.37
C THR A 150 4.11 -11.95 13.13
N GLY A 151 3.36 -11.66 12.07
CA GLY A 151 2.98 -10.29 11.69
C GLY A 151 4.02 -9.52 10.87
N ILE A 152 5.23 -10.06 10.72
CA ILE A 152 6.27 -9.59 9.80
C ILE A 152 6.63 -10.70 8.78
N ASP A 153 6.89 -10.30 7.53
CA ASP A 153 7.21 -11.21 6.43
C ASP A 153 8.72 -11.28 6.21
N GLY A 154 9.39 -12.12 7.01
CA GLY A 154 10.85 -12.27 7.00
C GLY A 154 11.58 -11.14 7.72
N ASP A 155 12.69 -10.67 7.16
CA ASP A 155 13.42 -9.50 7.66
C ASP A 155 12.61 -8.21 7.46
N PHE A 156 12.81 -7.23 8.34
CA PHE A 156 12.20 -5.91 8.17
C PHE A 156 12.64 -5.27 6.84
N LYS A 157 11.66 -4.83 6.07
CA LYS A 157 11.88 -4.17 4.77
C LYS A 157 12.14 -2.68 4.94
N SER A 158 11.60 -2.10 6.01
CA SER A 158 11.82 -0.70 6.41
C SER A 158 13.09 -0.51 7.25
N SER A 159 13.64 0.69 7.24
CA SER A 159 14.78 1.07 8.08
C SER A 159 14.86 2.57 8.32
N LEU A 160 15.63 2.97 9.34
CA LEU A 160 15.99 4.37 9.61
C LEU A 160 17.33 4.73 8.95
N GLY A 161 17.52 4.31 7.69
CA GLY A 161 18.80 4.43 6.99
C GLY A 161 19.32 5.86 6.90
N SER A 162 18.44 6.82 6.58
CA SER A 162 18.77 8.24 6.51
C SER A 162 19.09 8.84 7.87
N TYR A 163 18.34 8.49 8.91
CA TYR A 163 18.66 8.89 10.29
C TYR A 163 20.09 8.47 10.66
N LEU A 164 20.45 7.22 10.35
CA LEU A 164 21.81 6.70 10.63
C LEU A 164 22.88 7.38 9.79
N ASP A 165 22.59 7.72 8.53
CA ASP A 165 23.51 8.50 7.69
C ASP A 165 23.83 9.84 8.34
N PHE A 166 22.80 10.59 8.75
CA PHE A 166 22.99 11.89 9.40
C PHE A 166 23.56 11.77 10.81
N TYR A 167 23.22 10.74 11.59
CA TYR A 167 23.82 10.52 12.90
C TYR A 167 25.33 10.30 12.80
N ASN A 168 25.79 9.56 11.79
CA ASN A 168 27.21 9.36 11.55
C ASN A 168 27.95 10.62 11.08
N ILE A 169 27.22 11.63 10.56
CA ILE A 169 27.79 12.89 10.10
C ILE A 169 27.77 13.94 11.22
N LEU A 170 26.64 14.10 11.90
CA LEU A 170 26.33 15.21 12.81
C LEU A 170 26.32 14.80 14.30
N GLY A 171 26.46 13.51 14.61
CA GLY A 171 26.39 12.98 15.97
C GLY A 171 25.07 13.28 16.67
N ASP A 172 25.15 13.70 17.94
CA ASP A 172 23.95 13.99 18.75
C ASP A 172 23.15 15.22 18.29
N LYS A 173 23.70 16.07 17.41
CA LYS A 173 22.97 17.21 16.83
C LYS A 173 21.67 16.74 16.17
N VAL A 174 21.61 15.53 15.62
CA VAL A 174 20.39 15.00 14.97
C VAL A 174 19.19 14.83 15.92
N LYS A 175 19.44 14.76 17.23
CA LYS A 175 18.38 14.56 18.23
C LYS A 175 17.71 15.88 18.63
N THR A 176 18.36 17.01 18.38
CA THR A 176 17.84 18.35 18.67
C THR A 176 16.76 18.74 17.67
N ASP A 177 15.83 19.62 18.06
CA ASP A 177 14.75 20.05 17.16
C ASP A 177 15.28 20.85 15.97
N PHE A 178 16.32 21.66 16.19
CA PHE A 178 17.07 22.30 15.11
C PHE A 178 17.67 21.27 14.15
N GLY A 179 18.36 20.26 14.67
CA GLY A 179 18.96 19.20 13.87
C GLY A 179 17.95 18.41 13.06
N LYS A 180 16.78 18.07 13.65
CA LYS A 180 15.69 17.40 12.92
C LYS A 180 15.23 18.23 11.72
N LYS A 181 15.01 19.54 11.90
CA LYS A 181 14.60 20.45 10.82
C LYS A 181 15.69 20.59 9.76
N LEU A 182 16.95 20.71 10.17
CA LEU A 182 18.11 20.76 9.28
C LEU A 182 18.17 19.51 8.40
N ILE A 183 18.03 18.33 9.01
CA ILE A 183 18.11 17.04 8.32
C ILE A 183 16.97 16.86 7.32
N GLU A 184 15.73 17.17 7.69
CA GLU A 184 14.59 17.11 6.77
C GLU A 184 14.81 18.01 5.55
N ASN A 185 15.27 19.24 5.76
CA ASN A 185 15.61 20.17 4.67
C ASN A 185 16.76 19.65 3.80
N CYS A 186 17.82 19.11 4.40
CA CYS A 186 18.92 18.51 3.64
C CYS A 186 18.45 17.30 2.82
N ILE A 187 17.63 16.40 3.38
CA ILE A 187 17.08 15.24 2.67
C ILE A 187 16.21 15.70 1.50
N LEU A 188 15.36 16.70 1.72
CA LEU A 188 14.56 17.31 0.67
C LEU A 188 15.48 17.80 -0.45
N TRP A 189 16.45 18.67 -0.16
CA TRP A 189 17.35 19.21 -1.19
C TRP A 189 18.21 18.16 -1.88
N ILE A 190 18.70 17.13 -1.17
CA ILE A 190 19.39 16.00 -1.80
C ILE A 190 18.48 15.33 -2.84
N THR A 191 17.21 15.16 -2.50
CA THR A 191 16.20 14.56 -3.38
C THR A 191 15.88 15.48 -4.57
N LEU A 192 15.76 16.80 -4.35
CA LEU A 192 15.50 17.80 -5.39
C LEU A 192 16.68 17.91 -6.38
N TYR A 193 17.90 18.11 -5.87
CA TYR A 193 19.11 18.39 -6.67
C TYR A 193 19.87 17.10 -7.02
N THR A 194 19.14 16.03 -7.38
CA THR A 194 19.75 14.72 -7.65
C THR A 194 20.84 14.83 -8.74
N GLY A 195 22.10 14.64 -8.33
CA GLY A 195 23.27 14.70 -9.22
C GLY A 195 23.93 16.08 -9.35
N GLU A 196 23.28 17.15 -8.89
CA GLU A 196 23.76 18.54 -9.00
C GLU A 196 24.44 19.02 -7.71
N LYS A 197 25.59 18.42 -7.40
CA LYS A 197 26.31 18.63 -6.13
C LYS A 197 26.64 20.10 -5.84
N LYS A 198 26.91 20.90 -6.87
CA LYS A 198 27.25 22.33 -6.72
C LYS A 198 26.04 23.12 -6.23
N LEU A 199 24.87 22.93 -6.84
CA LEU A 199 23.61 23.58 -6.42
C LEU A 199 23.22 23.14 -5.01
N LEU A 200 23.30 21.83 -4.72
CA LEU A 200 23.04 21.30 -3.39
C LEU A 200 23.95 21.92 -2.32
N LYS A 201 25.26 22.00 -2.60
CA LYS A 201 26.23 22.62 -1.69
C LYS A 201 25.89 24.09 -1.43
N ASN A 202 25.58 24.84 -2.49
CA ASN A 202 25.22 26.26 -2.38
C ASN A 202 23.95 26.45 -1.53
N LYS A 203 22.89 25.67 -1.77
CA LYS A 203 21.64 25.74 -1.00
C LYS A 203 21.87 25.42 0.49
N ILE A 204 22.67 24.40 0.79
CA ILE A 204 23.02 24.05 2.18
C ILE A 204 23.79 25.20 2.85
N ILE A 205 24.80 25.76 2.18
CA ILE A 205 25.58 26.87 2.72
C ILE A 205 24.70 28.11 2.92
N ALA A 206 23.84 28.45 1.95
CA ALA A 206 22.97 29.62 2.05
C ALA A 206 22.05 29.56 3.28
N ASN A 207 21.56 28.38 3.63
CA ASN A 207 20.60 28.20 4.71
C ASN A 207 21.21 27.83 6.07
N TYR A 208 22.41 27.24 6.09
CA TYR A 208 23.04 26.68 7.30
C TYR A 208 24.52 27.06 7.45
N LYS A 209 24.93 28.22 6.92
CA LYS A 209 26.29 28.75 7.12
C LYS A 209 26.58 28.91 8.61
N GLY A 210 27.73 28.42 9.06
CA GLY A 210 28.15 28.47 10.47
C GLY A 210 27.55 27.37 11.35
N GLU A 211 26.52 26.67 10.88
CA GLU A 211 25.88 25.56 11.60
C GLU A 211 26.45 24.19 11.23
N LEU A 212 27.14 24.11 10.09
CA LEU A 212 27.79 22.92 9.57
C LEU A 212 29.23 23.25 9.20
N SER A 213 30.16 22.35 9.56
CA SER A 213 31.54 22.37 9.11
C SER A 213 31.65 22.00 7.62
N GLU A 214 32.75 22.39 6.98
CA GLU A 214 32.99 22.07 5.57
C GLU A 214 33.00 20.55 5.30
N GLU A 215 33.50 19.76 6.25
CA GLU A 215 33.56 18.30 6.13
C GLU A 215 32.16 17.67 6.27
N GLU A 216 31.31 18.19 7.17
CA GLU A 216 29.91 17.74 7.26
C GLU A 216 29.16 18.05 5.97
N ILE A 217 29.29 19.28 5.43
CA ILE A 217 28.67 19.66 4.16
C ILE A 217 29.13 18.73 3.04
N LYS A 218 30.44 18.44 2.96
CA LYS A 218 31.00 17.52 1.96
C LYS A 218 30.41 16.11 2.07
N LYS A 219 30.21 15.59 3.29
CA LYS A 219 29.57 14.29 3.52
C LYS A 219 28.10 14.30 3.13
N ILE A 220 27.34 15.33 3.51
CA ILE A 220 25.91 15.49 3.19
C ILE A 220 25.71 15.54 1.67
N VAL A 221 26.52 16.33 0.95
CA VAL A 221 26.43 16.46 -0.53
C VAL A 221 26.73 15.15 -1.28
N ASN A 222 27.36 14.18 -0.63
CA ASN A 222 27.64 12.86 -1.21
C ASN A 222 26.54 11.82 -0.95
N LEU A 223 25.56 12.11 -0.10
CA LEU A 223 24.38 11.26 0.08
C LEU A 223 23.54 11.22 -1.20
N LYS A 224 22.84 10.10 -1.42
CA LYS A 224 22.08 9.83 -2.64
C LYS A 224 20.66 9.42 -2.30
N TYR A 225 19.76 10.39 -2.24
CA TYR A 225 18.32 10.18 -2.13
C TYR A 225 17.64 10.66 -3.40
N LYS A 226 16.61 9.94 -3.84
CA LYS A 226 15.93 10.19 -5.13
C LYS A 226 14.46 9.78 -5.15
N ASP A 227 14.08 8.87 -4.25
CA ASP A 227 12.74 8.31 -4.22
C ASP A 227 11.80 9.20 -3.40
N TRP A 228 10.58 9.38 -3.89
CA TRP A 228 9.51 10.07 -3.17
C TRP A 228 8.57 9.09 -2.48
N GLY A 229 8.03 9.50 -1.33
CA GLY A 229 7.01 8.79 -0.60
C GLY A 229 5.62 8.97 -1.22
N ARG A 230 4.59 8.63 -0.44
CA ARG A 230 3.17 8.79 -0.84
C ARG A 230 2.35 9.69 0.09
N LEU A 231 2.97 10.12 1.19
CA LEU A 231 2.33 10.82 2.29
C LEU A 231 3.07 12.13 2.54
N SER A 232 2.33 13.19 2.91
CA SER A 232 2.89 14.50 3.23
C SER A 232 3.25 14.60 4.71
N TYR A 233 4.00 15.65 5.07
CA TYR A 233 4.23 16.05 6.44
C TYR A 233 2.91 16.34 7.17
N ALA A 234 2.06 17.19 6.56
CA ALA A 234 0.77 17.57 7.11
C ALA A 234 -0.12 16.36 7.45
N PHE A 235 -0.13 15.35 6.58
CA PHE A 235 -0.89 14.13 6.85
C PHE A 235 -0.40 13.40 8.10
N LEU A 236 0.93 13.28 8.27
CA LEU A 236 1.53 12.49 9.34
C LEU A 236 1.57 13.21 10.70
N GLU A 237 1.79 14.52 10.71
CA GLU A 237 2.04 15.31 11.94
C GLU A 237 0.95 16.36 12.26
N GLU A 238 0.19 16.84 11.28
CA GLU A 238 -0.79 17.93 11.49
C GLU A 238 -2.23 17.44 11.62
N ILE A 239 -2.62 16.35 10.95
CA ILE A 239 -3.94 15.76 11.17
C ILE A 239 -3.98 15.13 12.55
N GLN A 240 -4.92 15.58 13.37
CA GLN A 240 -5.10 15.12 14.74
C GLN A 240 -6.45 14.43 14.92
N SER A 241 -6.51 13.45 15.81
CA SER A 241 -7.75 12.83 16.29
C SER A 241 -7.69 12.80 17.82
N ALA A 242 -8.84 12.93 18.47
CA ALA A 242 -8.91 12.65 19.90
C ALA A 242 -8.65 11.16 20.14
N SER A 243 -7.79 10.84 21.11
CA SER A 243 -7.64 9.48 21.61
C SER A 243 -8.94 9.07 22.32
N LEU A 244 -9.47 7.89 22.02
CA LEU A 244 -10.68 7.37 22.67
C LEU A 244 -10.48 7.11 24.17
N GLU A 245 -9.24 6.90 24.61
CA GLU A 245 -8.91 6.57 26.00
C GLU A 245 -8.70 7.80 26.87
N THR A 246 -8.06 8.84 26.33
CA THR A 246 -7.65 10.01 27.12
C THR A 246 -8.33 11.32 26.71
N GLY A 247 -8.98 11.36 25.55
CA GLY A 247 -9.53 12.58 24.96
C GLY A 247 -8.47 13.55 24.44
N GLU A 248 -7.17 13.26 24.59
CA GLU A 248 -6.10 14.12 24.12
C GLU A 248 -5.96 14.05 22.59
N LEU A 249 -5.67 15.19 21.98
CA LEU A 249 -5.38 15.25 20.54
C LEU A 249 -4.01 14.62 20.28
N ARG A 250 -3.99 13.66 19.35
CA ARG A 250 -2.78 13.01 18.87
C ARG A 250 -2.78 12.97 17.35
N ASN A 251 -1.60 13.18 16.76
CA ASN A 251 -1.42 12.99 15.33
C ASN A 251 -1.13 11.52 14.98
N ILE A 252 -1.12 11.21 13.69
CA ILE A 252 -0.95 9.84 13.19
C ILE A 252 0.37 9.24 13.70
N ILE A 253 1.47 9.97 13.63
CA ILE A 253 2.79 9.43 14.01
C ILE A 253 2.93 9.22 15.51
N GLN A 254 2.34 10.09 16.33
CA GLN A 254 2.25 9.91 17.77
C GLN A 254 1.42 8.68 18.11
N MET A 255 0.24 8.52 17.50
CA MET A 255 -0.60 7.34 17.71
C MET A 255 0.13 6.04 17.33
N MET A 256 0.86 6.02 16.22
CA MET A 256 1.68 4.86 15.83
C MET A 256 2.83 4.59 16.81
N TRP A 257 3.32 5.62 17.50
CA TRP A 257 4.37 5.50 18.53
C TRP A 257 3.82 5.03 19.88
N GLU A 258 2.62 5.45 20.24
CA GLU A 258 1.98 5.22 21.55
C GLU A 258 1.05 4.00 21.56
N THR A 259 0.64 3.48 20.40
CA THR A 259 -0.24 2.31 20.26
C THR A 259 0.36 1.26 19.31
N ASN A 260 -0.22 0.07 19.24
CA ASN A 260 0.16 -0.93 18.22
C ASN A 260 -0.64 -0.80 16.93
N ASN A 261 -1.25 0.36 16.64
CA ASN A 261 -2.03 0.50 15.44
C ASN A 261 -1.18 0.88 14.22
N ASN A 262 -1.32 0.12 13.14
CA ASN A 262 -0.78 0.51 11.84
C ASN A 262 -1.64 1.63 11.22
N LEU A 263 -1.20 2.21 10.10
CA LEU A 263 -1.90 3.32 9.46
C LEU A 263 -3.34 2.97 9.08
N MET A 264 -3.59 1.77 8.59
CA MET A 264 -4.94 1.38 8.14
C MET A 264 -5.90 1.22 9.31
N GLU A 265 -5.41 0.79 10.47
CA GLU A 265 -6.17 0.72 11.71
C GLU A 265 -6.45 2.12 12.27
N LEU A 266 -5.48 3.04 12.19
CA LEU A 266 -5.70 4.45 12.54
C LEU A 266 -6.69 5.15 11.60
N LEU A 267 -6.79 4.72 10.35
CA LEU A 267 -7.79 5.21 9.39
C LEU A 267 -9.09 4.40 9.42
N SER A 268 -9.28 3.51 10.39
CA SER A 268 -10.55 2.80 10.58
C SER A 268 -11.59 3.69 11.27
N SER A 269 -12.83 3.19 11.37
CA SER A 269 -13.91 3.85 12.11
C SER A 269 -13.66 3.99 13.61
N ASN A 270 -12.60 3.37 14.15
CA ASN A 270 -12.22 3.51 15.55
C ASN A 270 -11.61 4.88 15.86
N TYR A 271 -11.27 5.67 14.84
CA TYR A 271 -10.68 6.99 15.00
C TYR A 271 -11.34 8.01 14.08
N GLN A 272 -11.11 9.30 14.35
CA GLN A 272 -11.70 10.41 13.60
C GLN A 272 -10.79 10.93 12.47
N PHE A 273 -9.62 10.34 12.26
CA PHE A 273 -8.64 10.77 11.25
C PHE A 273 -9.26 10.92 9.85
N LEU A 274 -10.09 9.97 9.39
CA LEU A 274 -10.74 10.08 8.07
C LEU A 274 -11.65 11.30 7.95
N SER A 275 -12.40 11.63 9.02
CA SER A 275 -13.29 12.79 9.00
C SER A 275 -12.52 14.10 8.97
N GLU A 276 -11.38 14.19 9.67
CA GLU A 276 -10.51 15.37 9.66
C GLU A 276 -9.81 15.54 8.30
N ILE A 277 -9.42 14.43 7.66
CA ILE A 277 -8.90 14.42 6.29
C ILE A 277 -9.96 14.95 5.31
N GLU A 278 -11.20 14.48 5.41
CA GLU A 278 -12.31 14.95 4.58
C GLU A 278 -12.56 16.46 4.77
N LYS A 279 -12.57 16.94 6.01
CA LYS A 279 -12.68 18.38 6.31
C LYS A 279 -11.53 19.18 5.68
N ARG A 280 -10.29 18.73 5.84
CA ARG A 280 -9.12 19.41 5.27
C ARG A 280 -9.18 19.49 3.74
N ASN A 281 -9.64 18.43 3.09
CA ASN A 281 -9.82 18.40 1.63
C ASN A 281 -11.04 19.21 1.16
N SER A 282 -12.08 19.37 1.98
CA SER A 282 -13.32 20.07 1.60
C SER A 282 -13.12 21.56 1.30
N VAL A 283 -12.00 22.15 1.74
CA VAL A 283 -11.60 23.53 1.39
C VAL A 283 -11.31 23.67 -0.12
N VAL A 284 -10.97 22.57 -0.81
CA VAL A 284 -10.82 22.51 -2.28
C VAL A 284 -12.19 22.40 -2.95
N ALA A 285 -13.19 23.14 -2.48
CA ALA A 285 -14.52 23.15 -3.09
C ALA A 285 -14.38 23.50 -4.56
N ILE A 286 -14.36 22.46 -5.40
CA ILE A 286 -14.54 22.51 -6.83
C ILE A 286 -15.70 23.48 -7.04
N GLY A 287 -15.48 24.55 -7.79
CA GLY A 287 -16.52 25.52 -8.09
C GLY A 287 -17.80 24.78 -8.47
N LYS A 288 -18.96 25.28 -8.05
CA LYS A 288 -20.27 24.62 -8.27
C LYS A 288 -20.57 24.37 -9.76
N GLU A 289 -19.75 24.87 -10.67
CA GLU A 289 -19.85 24.68 -12.10
C GLU A 289 -19.21 23.38 -12.56
N PHE A 290 -19.97 22.61 -13.32
CA PHE A 290 -19.54 21.36 -13.92
C PHE A 290 -18.60 21.64 -15.13
N ASN A 291 -17.33 21.95 -14.83
CA ASN A 291 -16.31 22.26 -15.84
C ASN A 291 -15.07 21.37 -15.74
N TYR A 292 -14.49 20.98 -16.88
CA TYR A 292 -13.32 20.09 -16.96
C TYR A 292 -12.09 20.70 -16.27
N GLU A 293 -11.76 21.96 -16.54
CA GLU A 293 -10.59 22.63 -15.95
C GLU A 293 -10.74 22.73 -14.42
N THR A 294 -11.94 23.07 -13.95
CA THR A 294 -12.25 23.22 -12.52
C THR A 294 -12.29 21.88 -11.78
N ILE A 295 -12.72 20.80 -12.44
CA ILE A 295 -12.88 19.46 -11.83
C ILE A 295 -11.60 18.61 -11.96
N LEU A 296 -10.89 18.70 -13.09
CA LEU A 296 -9.79 17.79 -13.44
C LEU A 296 -8.51 18.49 -13.91
N GLY A 297 -8.49 19.81 -14.07
CA GLY A 297 -7.31 20.57 -14.49
C GLY A 297 -6.09 20.23 -13.64
N ASP A 298 -6.22 20.41 -12.33
CA ASP A 298 -5.16 20.17 -11.34
C ASP A 298 -5.15 18.74 -10.76
N SER A 299 -6.03 17.85 -11.23
CA SER A 299 -6.05 16.46 -10.75
C SER A 299 -4.73 15.75 -11.10
N TYR A 300 -4.15 15.03 -10.15
CA TYR A 300 -2.93 14.23 -10.31
C TYR A 300 -3.15 12.92 -11.12
N ALA A 301 -4.37 12.70 -11.61
CA ALA A 301 -4.68 11.54 -12.46
C ALA A 301 -3.97 11.63 -13.82
N SER A 302 -3.52 10.48 -14.36
CA SER A 302 -2.93 10.44 -15.70
C SER A 302 -3.93 10.90 -16.77
N PRO A 303 -3.50 11.40 -17.94
CA PRO A 303 -4.42 11.88 -18.98
C PRO A 303 -5.49 10.87 -19.41
N SER A 304 -5.13 9.58 -19.47
CA SER A 304 -6.07 8.49 -19.74
C SER A 304 -7.14 8.38 -18.65
N VAL A 305 -6.72 8.45 -17.38
CA VAL A 305 -7.64 8.42 -16.23
C VAL A 305 -8.51 9.66 -16.18
N LYS A 306 -7.97 10.88 -16.42
CA LYS A 306 -8.75 12.11 -16.50
C LYS A 306 -9.87 12.00 -17.54
N ARG A 307 -9.55 11.48 -18.73
CA ARG A 307 -10.54 11.25 -19.79
C ARG A 307 -11.66 10.30 -19.33
N MET A 308 -11.30 9.17 -18.71
CA MET A 308 -12.28 8.21 -18.19
C MET A 308 -13.18 8.82 -17.10
N ILE A 309 -12.59 9.60 -16.19
CA ILE A 309 -13.33 10.30 -15.14
C ILE A 309 -14.31 11.30 -15.75
N TRP A 310 -13.83 12.15 -16.67
CA TRP A 310 -14.67 13.17 -17.32
C TRP A 310 -15.86 12.57 -18.07
N GLN A 311 -15.63 11.50 -18.83
CA GLN A 311 -16.70 10.81 -19.55
C GLN A 311 -17.73 10.22 -18.58
N SER A 312 -17.28 9.60 -17.49
CA SER A 312 -18.18 9.06 -16.46
C SER A 312 -19.03 10.14 -15.81
N LEU A 313 -18.41 11.28 -15.47
CA LEU A 313 -19.12 12.43 -14.89
C LEU A 313 -20.12 13.02 -15.88
N SER A 314 -19.73 13.15 -17.16
CA SER A 314 -20.59 13.70 -18.22
C SER A 314 -21.85 12.87 -18.41
N VAL A 315 -21.72 11.54 -18.40
CA VAL A 315 -22.87 10.62 -18.46
C VAL A 315 -23.79 10.78 -17.25
N VAL A 316 -23.24 10.93 -16.03
CA VAL A 316 -24.06 11.14 -14.83
C VAL A 316 -24.80 12.48 -14.90
N ASP A 317 -24.14 13.55 -15.35
CA ASP A 317 -24.77 14.86 -15.52
C ASP A 317 -25.86 14.84 -16.60
N GLU A 318 -25.63 14.13 -17.71
CA GLU A 318 -26.64 13.92 -18.76
C GLU A 318 -27.85 13.15 -18.23
N ILE A 319 -27.65 12.05 -17.50
CA ILE A 319 -28.73 11.28 -16.86
C ILE A 319 -29.52 12.17 -15.89
N LYS A 320 -28.84 12.99 -15.08
CA LYS A 320 -29.49 13.95 -14.18
C LYS A 320 -30.34 14.97 -14.95
N LYS A 321 -29.83 15.52 -16.05
CA LYS A 321 -30.56 16.45 -16.92
C LYS A 321 -31.82 15.80 -17.52
N ILE A 322 -31.70 14.57 -18.02
CA ILE A 322 -32.82 13.79 -18.57
C ILE A 322 -33.87 13.48 -17.50
N MET A 323 -33.45 12.97 -16.34
CA MET A 323 -34.32 12.55 -15.24
C MET A 323 -34.86 13.72 -14.41
N LYS A 324 -34.33 14.94 -14.62
CA LYS A 324 -34.64 16.18 -13.88
C LYS A 324 -34.44 16.10 -12.36
N LYS A 325 -33.75 15.07 -11.87
CA LYS A 325 -33.48 14.83 -10.45
C LYS A 325 -32.11 14.17 -10.27
N ALA A 326 -31.45 14.49 -9.16
CA ALA A 326 -30.23 13.79 -8.77
C ALA A 326 -30.53 12.32 -8.40
N PRO A 327 -29.62 11.38 -8.71
CA PRO A 327 -29.80 9.98 -8.36
C PRO A 327 -29.75 9.78 -6.84
N LYS A 328 -30.60 8.91 -6.28
CA LYS A 328 -30.55 8.61 -4.83
C LYS A 328 -29.26 7.89 -4.43
N LYS A 329 -28.76 7.02 -5.31
CA LYS A 329 -27.53 6.26 -5.12
C LYS A 329 -26.75 6.20 -6.44
N ILE A 330 -25.43 6.31 -6.37
CA ILE A 330 -24.53 6.02 -7.50
C ILE A 330 -23.62 4.85 -7.12
N PHE A 331 -23.56 3.84 -7.98
CA PHE A 331 -22.76 2.63 -7.78
C PHE A 331 -21.50 2.69 -8.62
N ILE A 332 -20.32 2.69 -7.99
CA ILE A 332 -19.03 2.78 -8.67
C ILE A 332 -18.33 1.43 -8.57
N GLU A 333 -18.06 0.79 -9.72
CA GLU A 333 -17.31 -0.47 -9.75
C GLU A 333 -15.83 -0.22 -9.47
N MET A 334 -15.33 -0.86 -8.42
CA MET A 334 -13.91 -0.94 -8.12
C MET A 334 -13.27 -1.91 -9.10
N ALA A 335 -12.56 -1.39 -10.10
CA ALA A 335 -11.79 -2.23 -11.00
C ALA A 335 -10.79 -3.10 -10.21
N ARG A 336 -10.57 -4.34 -10.66
CA ARG A 336 -9.58 -5.26 -10.05
C ARG A 336 -8.21 -4.58 -9.99
N GLN A 337 -7.45 -4.85 -8.92
CA GLN A 337 -6.01 -4.59 -8.88
C GLN A 337 -5.42 -4.87 -10.27
N GLU A 338 -4.88 -3.85 -10.94
CA GLU A 338 -3.85 -4.09 -11.93
C GLU A 338 -2.81 -4.80 -11.10
N ASP A 339 -2.64 -6.09 -11.36
CA ASP A 339 -1.49 -6.83 -10.85
C ASP A 339 -0.30 -5.94 -11.23
N MET A 340 0.26 -5.22 -10.25
CA MET A 340 1.54 -4.54 -10.38
C MET A 340 2.42 -5.52 -11.12
N LYS A 341 2.85 -5.17 -12.34
CA LYS A 341 3.57 -6.04 -13.28
C LYS A 341 4.36 -7.02 -12.46
N LYS A 342 3.86 -8.26 -12.35
CA LYS A 342 4.49 -9.26 -11.50
C LYS A 342 5.84 -9.50 -12.15
N GLU A 343 6.88 -8.89 -11.58
CA GLU A 343 8.23 -9.42 -11.71
C GLU A 343 8.10 -10.92 -11.58
N ARG A 344 8.68 -11.64 -12.53
CA ARG A 344 8.50 -13.08 -12.71
C ARG A 344 8.91 -13.77 -11.40
N LYS A 345 7.94 -13.96 -10.50
CA LYS A 345 8.13 -14.76 -9.29
C LYS A 345 8.58 -16.14 -9.74
N GLU A 346 9.50 -16.73 -8.99
CA GLU A 346 9.84 -18.14 -9.11
C GLU A 346 8.57 -18.99 -9.33
N SER A 347 8.66 -20.00 -10.20
CA SER A 347 7.48 -20.80 -10.52
C SER A 347 7.05 -21.61 -9.29
N ARG A 348 5.75 -21.91 -9.18
CA ARG A 348 5.24 -22.73 -8.07
C ARG A 348 5.95 -24.09 -8.00
N LYS A 349 6.30 -24.66 -9.16
CA LYS A 349 7.07 -25.91 -9.25
C LYS A 349 8.47 -25.74 -8.64
N SER A 350 9.20 -24.68 -9.00
CA SER A 350 10.54 -24.45 -8.46
C SER A 350 10.51 -24.22 -6.94
N THR A 351 9.49 -23.51 -6.44
CA THR A 351 9.27 -23.36 -5.00
C THR A 351 9.08 -24.71 -4.31
N PHE A 352 8.25 -25.61 -4.86
CA PHE A 352 8.05 -26.94 -4.28
C PHE A 352 9.30 -27.81 -4.35
N LEU A 353 10.05 -27.79 -5.46
CA LEU A 353 11.31 -28.54 -5.57
C LEU A 353 12.31 -28.11 -4.49
N THR A 354 12.44 -26.81 -4.25
CA THR A 354 13.32 -26.29 -3.18
C THR A 354 12.83 -26.70 -1.79
N LEU A 355 11.52 -26.60 -1.54
CA LEU A 355 10.89 -27.00 -0.27
C LEU A 355 11.12 -28.48 0.01
N TYR A 356 10.78 -29.36 -0.93
CA TYR A 356 10.88 -30.80 -0.74
C TYR A 356 12.33 -31.31 -0.71
N LYS A 357 13.29 -30.67 -1.40
CA LYS A 357 14.73 -30.94 -1.22
C LYS A 357 15.20 -30.71 0.22
N SER A 358 14.61 -29.75 0.93
CA SER A 358 14.96 -29.43 2.32
C SER A 358 14.29 -30.36 3.35
N ILE A 359 13.27 -31.13 2.94
CA ILE A 359 12.57 -32.09 3.79
C ILE A 359 13.23 -33.45 3.58
N LYS A 360 14.12 -33.86 4.50
CA LYS A 360 14.76 -35.20 4.47
C LYS A 360 13.67 -36.29 4.47
N GLU A 361 13.76 -37.22 3.53
CA GLU A 361 12.68 -38.16 3.19
C GLU A 361 12.35 -39.19 4.27
N GLU A 362 11.05 -39.47 4.38
CA GLU A 362 10.51 -40.76 4.83
C GLU A 362 9.63 -41.33 3.70
N GLY A 363 10.21 -42.14 2.82
CA GLY A 363 9.48 -43.15 2.04
C GLY A 363 8.67 -42.75 0.79
N ARG A 364 8.76 -41.50 0.30
CA ARG A 364 8.09 -41.09 -0.96
C ARG A 364 8.91 -40.04 -1.72
N ASP A 365 9.16 -40.32 -3.00
CA ASP A 365 9.91 -39.45 -3.90
C ASP A 365 9.04 -38.30 -4.42
N TRP A 366 8.88 -37.28 -3.58
CA TRP A 366 8.11 -36.08 -3.91
C TRP A 366 8.72 -35.30 -5.05
N ILE A 367 10.05 -35.31 -5.18
CA ILE A 367 10.78 -34.55 -6.20
C ILE A 367 10.40 -35.08 -7.58
N LYS A 368 10.48 -36.39 -7.78
CA LYS A 368 10.11 -37.03 -9.05
C LYS A 368 8.64 -36.82 -9.40
N GLU A 369 7.74 -36.90 -8.43
CA GLU A 369 6.32 -36.62 -8.66
C GLU A 369 6.09 -35.16 -9.10
N ILE A 370 6.74 -34.20 -8.47
CA ILE A 370 6.66 -32.77 -8.81
C ILE A 370 7.26 -32.52 -10.21
N GLU A 371 8.35 -33.19 -10.55
CA GLU A 371 9.02 -33.06 -11.85
C GLU A 371 8.14 -33.48 -13.03
N ASN A 372 7.27 -34.48 -12.83
CA ASN A 372 6.34 -34.98 -13.84
C ASN A 372 5.22 -33.98 -14.20
N TRP A 373 4.97 -32.95 -13.39
CA TRP A 373 3.99 -31.91 -13.68
C TRP A 373 4.62 -30.71 -14.38
N SER A 374 3.89 -30.08 -15.30
CA SER A 374 4.29 -28.81 -15.91
C SER A 374 4.05 -27.62 -14.96
N ASP A 375 4.75 -26.51 -15.19
CA ASP A 375 4.49 -25.25 -14.47
C ASP A 375 3.04 -24.76 -14.64
N SER A 376 2.40 -25.09 -15.76
CA SER A 376 1.03 -24.69 -16.05
C SER A 376 0.01 -25.42 -15.17
N GLU A 377 0.25 -26.69 -14.86
CA GLU A 377 -0.64 -27.53 -14.05
C GLU A 377 -0.59 -27.12 -12.58
N PHE A 378 0.55 -26.63 -12.10
CA PHE A 378 0.67 -26.02 -10.77
C PHE A 378 -0.15 -24.73 -10.57
N ARG A 379 -0.79 -24.21 -11.62
CA ARG A 379 -1.83 -23.17 -11.47
C ARG A 379 -3.08 -23.72 -10.77
N SER A 380 -3.35 -25.02 -10.87
CA SER A 380 -4.44 -25.70 -10.18
C SER A 380 -4.31 -25.55 -8.67
N LYS A 381 -5.36 -25.03 -8.03
CA LYS A 381 -5.44 -24.94 -6.57
C LYS A 381 -5.38 -26.33 -5.91
N LYS A 382 -6.02 -27.35 -6.51
CA LYS A 382 -6.02 -28.71 -5.95
C LYS A 382 -4.62 -29.32 -5.95
N LEU A 383 -3.88 -29.19 -7.05
CA LEU A 383 -2.52 -29.72 -7.17
C LEU A 383 -1.56 -28.99 -6.23
N TYR A 384 -1.67 -27.66 -6.18
CA TYR A 384 -0.91 -26.87 -5.22
C TYR A 384 -1.18 -27.31 -3.78
N LEU A 385 -2.46 -27.43 -3.40
CA LEU A 385 -2.85 -27.82 -2.04
C LEU A 385 -2.42 -29.24 -1.68
N TYR A 386 -2.50 -30.17 -2.62
CA TYR A 386 -2.04 -31.55 -2.45
C TYR A 386 -0.58 -31.59 -1.96
N TYR A 387 0.33 -30.87 -2.62
CA TYR A 387 1.73 -30.83 -2.22
C TYR A 387 1.95 -29.98 -0.95
N THR A 388 1.23 -28.88 -0.71
CA THR A 388 1.33 -28.20 0.60
C THR A 388 0.82 -29.04 1.78
N GLN A 389 0.04 -30.09 1.50
CA GLN A 389 -0.54 -30.96 2.52
C GLN A 389 0.08 -32.35 2.54
N MET A 390 1.21 -32.55 1.85
CA MET A 390 1.87 -33.85 1.72
C MET A 390 0.90 -34.98 1.32
N GLY A 391 -0.04 -34.68 0.42
CA GLY A 391 -1.02 -35.62 -0.10
C GLY A 391 -1.99 -36.17 0.96
N LYS A 392 -2.29 -35.40 2.02
CA LYS A 392 -3.25 -35.79 3.05
C LYS A 392 -4.40 -34.79 3.15
N CYS A 393 -5.58 -35.28 3.53
CA CYS A 393 -6.76 -34.49 3.82
C CYS A 393 -6.50 -33.60 5.03
N MET A 394 -6.78 -32.30 4.92
CA MET A 394 -6.47 -31.35 6.00
C MET A 394 -7.22 -31.63 7.31
N TYR A 395 -8.42 -32.18 7.23
CA TYR A 395 -9.29 -32.40 8.40
C TYR A 395 -9.26 -33.83 8.94
N THR A 396 -8.79 -34.81 8.17
CA THR A 396 -8.76 -36.22 8.60
C THR A 396 -7.37 -36.84 8.64
N GLY A 397 -6.38 -36.24 7.99
CA GLY A 397 -5.02 -36.79 7.87
C GLY A 397 -4.92 -38.00 6.95
N GLU A 398 -6.04 -38.46 6.39
CA GLU A 398 -6.09 -39.60 5.47
C GLU A 398 -5.46 -39.25 4.13
N LYS A 399 -4.86 -40.25 3.47
CA LYS A 399 -4.21 -40.07 2.17
C LYS A 399 -5.21 -39.64 1.10
N ILE A 400 -4.78 -38.69 0.27
CA ILE A 400 -5.44 -38.27 -0.96
C ILE A 400 -4.75 -39.01 -2.11
N SER A 401 -5.54 -39.69 -2.94
CA SER A 401 -5.02 -40.29 -4.17
C SER A 401 -4.78 -39.20 -5.21
N LEU A 402 -3.57 -39.17 -5.77
CA LEU A 402 -3.20 -38.22 -6.81
C LEU A 402 -4.02 -38.44 -8.09
N ASP A 403 -4.29 -39.69 -8.45
CA ASP A 403 -5.08 -40.06 -9.64
C ASP A 403 -6.53 -39.56 -9.54
N GLN A 404 -7.07 -39.51 -8.32
CA GLN A 404 -8.43 -39.04 -8.05
C GLN A 404 -8.50 -37.56 -7.65
N LEU A 405 -7.37 -36.85 -7.62
CA LEU A 405 -7.28 -35.48 -7.11
C LEU A 405 -8.32 -34.53 -7.75
N PHE A 406 -8.50 -34.65 -9.07
CA PHE A 406 -9.40 -33.80 -9.84
C PHE A 406 -10.86 -34.24 -9.77
N ASN A 407 -11.17 -35.42 -9.22
CA ASN A 407 -12.53 -35.91 -9.06
C ASN A 407 -13.28 -35.07 -8.01
N LYS A 408 -14.25 -34.27 -8.49
CA LYS A 408 -15.04 -33.34 -7.65
C LYS A 408 -16.00 -34.04 -6.70
N ASN A 409 -16.27 -35.33 -6.91
CA ASN A 409 -17.12 -36.14 -6.03
C ASN A 409 -16.35 -36.69 -4.82
N ILE A 410 -15.01 -36.70 -4.87
CA ILE A 410 -14.16 -37.31 -3.84
C ILE A 410 -13.46 -36.23 -3.01
N TYR A 411 -12.83 -35.26 -3.66
CA TYR A 411 -12.06 -34.20 -3.00
C TYR A 411 -12.58 -32.82 -3.36
N ASP A 412 -12.56 -31.93 -2.38
CA ASP A 412 -13.05 -30.56 -2.50
C ASP A 412 -12.07 -29.57 -1.85
N ILE A 413 -12.23 -28.30 -2.22
CA ILE A 413 -11.49 -27.20 -1.59
C ILE A 413 -12.42 -26.52 -0.60
N ASP A 414 -12.07 -26.55 0.68
CA ASP A 414 -12.78 -25.83 1.74
C ASP A 414 -12.07 -24.53 2.10
N HIS A 415 -12.83 -23.60 2.67
CA HIS A 415 -12.35 -22.35 3.26
C HIS A 415 -12.30 -22.51 4.79
N ILE A 416 -11.11 -22.35 5.38
CA ILE A 416 -10.92 -22.48 6.84
C ILE A 416 -11.82 -21.48 7.55
N TYR A 417 -11.64 -20.19 7.24
CA TYR A 417 -12.63 -19.17 7.58
C TYR A 417 -13.75 -19.23 6.55
N PRO A 418 -15.00 -19.51 6.97
CA PRO A 418 -16.12 -19.69 6.06
C PRO A 418 -16.30 -18.51 5.10
N ARG A 419 -16.68 -18.80 3.85
CA ARG A 419 -16.97 -17.78 2.83
C ARG A 419 -18.10 -16.85 3.28
N SER A 420 -19.00 -17.34 4.12
CA SER A 420 -20.07 -16.55 4.75
C SER A 420 -19.53 -15.49 5.72
N LYS A 421 -18.34 -15.65 6.28
CA LYS A 421 -17.72 -14.66 7.19
C LYS A 421 -16.71 -13.76 6.48
N THR A 422 -15.95 -14.31 5.53
CA THR A 422 -14.93 -13.56 4.79
C THR A 422 -14.75 -14.06 3.36
N LYS A 423 -14.62 -13.14 2.39
CA LYS A 423 -14.32 -13.47 0.98
C LYS A 423 -12.82 -13.65 0.72
N ASP A 424 -12.10 -14.30 1.62
CA ASP A 424 -10.69 -14.59 1.45
C ASP A 424 -10.50 -15.89 0.65
N ASP A 425 -10.21 -15.75 -0.65
CA ASP A 425 -9.91 -16.85 -1.57
C ASP A 425 -8.41 -17.16 -1.71
N SER A 426 -7.59 -16.56 -0.84
CA SER A 426 -6.13 -16.76 -0.83
C SER A 426 -5.77 -18.19 -0.43
N ILE A 427 -4.55 -18.59 -0.80
CA ILE A 427 -3.98 -19.88 -0.43
C ILE A 427 -3.97 -20.06 1.10
N GLU A 428 -3.81 -18.98 1.85
CA GLU A 428 -3.81 -18.97 3.32
C GLU A 428 -5.19 -19.26 3.94
N ASN A 429 -6.28 -19.25 3.16
CA ASN A 429 -7.62 -19.58 3.67
C ASN A 429 -8.20 -20.87 3.10
N ILE A 430 -7.57 -21.50 2.10
CA ILE A 430 -8.13 -22.66 1.43
C ILE A 430 -7.35 -23.95 1.71
N VAL A 431 -8.05 -25.06 1.82
CA VAL A 431 -7.47 -26.38 2.13
C VAL A 431 -8.15 -27.48 1.29
N LEU A 432 -7.41 -28.54 0.97
CA LEU A 432 -7.90 -29.70 0.24
C LEU A 432 -8.38 -30.76 1.22
N VAL A 433 -9.63 -31.18 1.07
CA VAL A 433 -10.31 -32.09 2.00
C VAL A 433 -11.14 -33.12 1.25
N LYS A 434 -11.54 -34.20 1.94
CA LYS A 434 -12.54 -35.12 1.39
C LYS A 434 -13.91 -34.43 1.34
N ARG A 435 -14.63 -34.58 0.22
CA ARG A 435 -15.92 -33.91 -0.04
C ARG A 435 -16.97 -34.22 1.03
N ASN A 436 -17.03 -35.47 1.48
CA ASN A 436 -17.99 -35.90 2.51
C ASN A 436 -17.72 -35.25 3.88
N ILE A 437 -16.46 -34.94 4.20
CA ILE A 437 -16.08 -34.21 5.41
C ILE A 437 -16.43 -32.73 5.24
N ASN A 438 -16.10 -32.16 4.08
CA ASN A 438 -16.46 -30.77 3.77
C ASN A 438 -17.97 -30.53 3.86
N ALA A 439 -18.78 -31.45 3.32
CA ALA A 439 -20.23 -31.34 3.33
C ALA A 439 -20.85 -31.44 4.74
N LYS A 440 -20.15 -32.09 5.69
CA LYS A 440 -20.57 -32.18 7.09
C LYS A 440 -20.13 -30.95 7.89
N LYS A 441 -19.00 -30.34 7.52
CA LYS A 441 -18.51 -29.11 8.12
C LYS A 441 -19.44 -27.97 7.71
N THR A 442 -20.23 -27.48 8.66
CA THR A 442 -21.10 -26.31 8.48
C THR A 442 -20.27 -25.03 8.30
N ASP A 443 -20.92 -23.88 8.07
CA ASP A 443 -20.27 -22.56 8.05
C ASP A 443 -19.87 -22.06 9.46
N GLU A 444 -19.71 -22.98 10.41
CA GLU A 444 -19.30 -22.69 11.78
C GLU A 444 -17.77 -22.61 11.88
N TYR A 445 -17.32 -21.65 12.67
CA TYR A 445 -15.93 -21.44 13.01
C TYR A 445 -15.85 -20.99 14.46
N PRO A 446 -14.92 -21.51 15.30
CA PRO A 446 -13.77 -22.38 15.00
C PRO A 446 -14.08 -23.76 14.42
N LEU A 447 -13.04 -24.43 13.89
CA LEU A 447 -13.12 -25.84 13.52
C LEU A 447 -13.48 -26.69 14.75
N GLU A 448 -14.23 -27.77 14.55
CA GLU A 448 -14.59 -28.69 15.63
C GLU A 448 -13.35 -29.16 16.41
N ARG A 449 -13.43 -29.13 17.75
CA ARG A 449 -12.31 -29.50 18.63
C ARG A 449 -11.74 -30.88 18.32
N ASN A 450 -12.57 -31.84 17.91
CA ASN A 450 -12.12 -33.19 17.55
C ASN A 450 -11.21 -33.19 16.31
N ILE A 451 -11.54 -32.37 15.30
CA ILE A 451 -10.67 -32.18 14.11
C ILE A 451 -9.37 -31.53 14.55
N GLN A 452 -9.44 -30.46 15.34
CA GLN A 452 -8.26 -29.73 15.81
C GLN A 452 -7.32 -30.63 16.60
N GLN A 453 -7.82 -31.37 17.59
CA GLN A 453 -7.01 -32.26 18.41
C GLN A 453 -6.34 -33.37 17.58
N LYS A 454 -7.09 -34.00 16.66
CA LYS A 454 -6.55 -35.08 15.81
C LYS A 454 -5.52 -34.61 14.80
N GLN A 455 -5.65 -33.38 14.31
CA GLN A 455 -4.81 -32.85 13.23
C GLN A 455 -3.77 -31.84 13.69
N HIS A 456 -3.77 -31.45 14.96
CA HIS A 456 -2.88 -30.43 15.51
C HIS A 456 -1.40 -30.71 15.19
N ASP A 457 -0.93 -31.93 15.47
CA ASP A 457 0.46 -32.31 15.24
C ASP A 457 0.81 -32.35 13.75
N PHE A 458 -0.15 -32.77 12.92
CA PHE A 458 0.00 -32.74 11.47
C PHE A 458 0.13 -31.29 10.96
N TRP A 459 -0.72 -30.39 11.41
CA TRP A 459 -0.64 -28.97 11.03
C TRP A 459 0.65 -28.31 11.53
N LYS A 460 1.06 -28.61 12.77
CA LYS A 460 2.33 -28.13 13.35
C LYS A 460 3.53 -28.63 12.55
N MET A 461 3.49 -29.89 12.08
CA MET A 461 4.52 -30.46 11.19
C MET A 461 4.53 -29.77 9.81
N LEU A 462 3.37 -29.52 9.20
CA LEU A 462 3.29 -28.80 7.92
C LEU A 462 3.85 -27.38 8.05
N HIS A 463 3.52 -26.70 9.15
CA HIS A 463 3.97 -25.34 9.44
C HIS A 463 5.49 -25.28 9.69
N SER A 464 6.03 -26.18 10.51
CA SER A 464 7.48 -26.24 10.76
C SER A 464 8.30 -26.54 9.50
N LYS A 465 7.74 -27.32 8.57
CA LYS A 465 8.31 -27.59 7.24
C LYS A 465 8.05 -26.48 6.22
N LYS A 466 7.40 -25.38 6.60
CA LYS A 466 7.04 -24.24 5.73
C LYS A 466 6.15 -24.62 4.54
N LEU A 467 5.42 -25.73 4.65
CA LEU A 467 4.45 -26.14 3.62
C LEU A 467 3.14 -25.36 3.72
N ILE A 468 2.82 -24.83 4.91
CA ILE A 468 1.75 -23.86 5.14
C ILE A 468 2.32 -22.61 5.83
N GLY A 469 1.73 -21.45 5.54
CA GLY A 469 2.12 -20.18 6.16
C GLY A 469 1.56 -19.99 7.57
N ASP A 470 2.07 -18.97 8.26
CA ASP A 470 1.68 -18.65 9.64
C ASP A 470 0.17 -18.35 9.76
N LYS A 471 -0.37 -17.60 8.79
CA LYS A 471 -1.80 -17.25 8.77
C LYS A 471 -2.68 -18.48 8.63
N LYS A 472 -2.35 -19.40 7.71
CA LYS A 472 -3.08 -20.66 7.58
C LYS A 472 -3.02 -21.48 8.87
N TYR A 473 -1.85 -21.58 9.50
CA TYR A 473 -1.69 -22.32 10.74
C TYR A 473 -2.53 -21.74 11.88
N GLU A 474 -2.44 -20.42 12.10
CA GLU A 474 -3.27 -19.68 13.08
C GLU A 474 -4.76 -19.92 12.86
N ARG A 475 -5.22 -19.89 11.60
CA ARG A 475 -6.63 -20.13 11.27
C ARG A 475 -7.09 -21.56 11.56
N LEU A 476 -6.21 -22.55 11.36
CA LEU A 476 -6.53 -23.96 11.64
C LEU A 476 -6.60 -24.22 13.15
N THR A 477 -5.70 -23.60 13.93
CA THR A 477 -5.53 -23.87 15.37
C THR A 477 -6.32 -22.95 16.29
N ARG A 478 -6.81 -21.80 15.80
CA ARG A 478 -7.60 -20.87 16.61
C ARG A 478 -8.86 -21.53 17.16
N THR A 479 -9.12 -21.29 18.44
CA THR A 479 -10.21 -21.89 19.24
C THR A 479 -11.27 -20.88 19.66
N THR A 480 -11.12 -19.61 19.26
CA THR A 480 -12.04 -18.52 19.58
C THR A 480 -12.89 -18.14 18.37
N GLU A 481 -14.17 -17.85 18.61
CA GLU A 481 -15.06 -17.27 17.60
C GLU A 481 -14.57 -15.90 17.14
N PHE A 482 -15.08 -15.43 16.01
CA PHE A 482 -14.83 -14.07 15.55
C PHE A 482 -15.50 -13.08 16.50
N THR A 483 -14.75 -12.07 16.93
CA THR A 483 -15.37 -10.94 17.64
C THR A 483 -16.24 -10.14 16.68
N ASP A 484 -17.24 -9.42 17.22
CA ASP A 484 -18.08 -8.54 16.40
C ASP A 484 -17.24 -7.46 15.67
N GLU A 485 -16.12 -7.06 16.27
CA GLU A 485 -15.13 -6.15 15.67
C GLU A 485 -14.38 -6.80 14.51
N GLU A 486 -13.89 -8.03 14.64
CA GLU A 486 -13.23 -8.74 13.53
C GLU A 486 -14.18 -8.97 12.35
N LEU A 487 -15.45 -9.31 12.62
CA LEU A 487 -16.47 -9.43 11.58
C LEU A 487 -16.73 -8.08 10.90
N SER A 488 -16.85 -7.02 11.69
CA SER A 488 -16.98 -5.65 11.17
C SER A 488 -15.77 -5.26 10.32
N ASP A 489 -14.55 -5.64 10.73
CA ASP A 489 -13.31 -5.40 10.01
C ASP A 489 -13.21 -6.21 8.71
N PHE A 490 -13.67 -7.45 8.68
CA PHE A 490 -13.74 -8.23 7.44
C PHE A 490 -14.68 -7.57 6.44
N ILE A 491 -15.79 -7.01 6.92
CA ILE A 491 -16.73 -6.23 6.11
C ILE A 491 -16.08 -4.90 5.71
N ALA A 492 -15.44 -4.17 6.62
CA ALA A 492 -14.80 -2.88 6.36
C ALA A 492 -13.64 -3.01 5.37
N ARG A 493 -12.75 -4.01 5.51
CA ARG A 493 -11.71 -4.34 4.51
C ARG A 493 -12.31 -4.76 3.17
N GLN A 494 -13.55 -5.24 3.16
CA GLN A 494 -14.29 -5.45 1.92
C GLN A 494 -14.81 -4.15 1.29
N LEU A 495 -14.92 -3.06 2.06
CA LEU A 495 -15.50 -1.77 1.66
C LEU A 495 -14.45 -0.67 1.40
N VAL A 496 -13.29 -0.73 2.05
CA VAL A 496 -12.25 0.29 1.94
C VAL A 496 -11.54 0.20 0.57
N GLU A 497 -11.74 1.25 -0.23
CA GLU A 497 -11.03 1.48 -1.50
C GLU A 497 -9.65 2.06 -1.23
N THR A 498 -8.63 1.54 -1.92
CA THR A 498 -7.25 2.04 -1.83
C THR A 498 -6.80 2.75 -3.11
N ARG A 499 -7.62 2.76 -4.17
CA ARG A 499 -7.31 3.42 -5.44
C ARG A 499 -7.66 4.89 -5.44
N GLN A 500 -6.66 5.70 -5.77
CA GLN A 500 -6.78 7.15 -5.88
C GLN A 500 -7.85 7.58 -6.91
N SER A 501 -7.94 6.90 -8.06
CA SER A 501 -8.88 7.28 -9.13
C SER A 501 -10.35 7.08 -8.76
N THR A 502 -10.73 5.96 -8.14
CA THR A 502 -12.10 5.72 -7.68
C THR A 502 -12.50 6.70 -6.57
N LYS A 503 -11.54 7.06 -5.69
CA LYS A 503 -11.75 8.07 -4.64
C LYS A 503 -12.02 9.45 -5.25
N ILE A 504 -11.18 9.90 -6.18
CA ILE A 504 -11.38 11.17 -6.90
C ILE A 504 -12.78 11.24 -7.51
N VAL A 505 -13.22 10.19 -8.23
CA VAL A 505 -14.56 10.16 -8.84
C VAL A 505 -15.65 10.29 -7.79
N ALA A 506 -15.54 9.53 -6.70
CA ALA A 506 -16.51 9.54 -5.62
C ALA A 506 -16.59 10.91 -4.92
N ASP A 507 -15.44 11.53 -4.65
CA ASP A 507 -15.34 12.84 -4.02
C ASP A 507 -15.96 13.93 -4.90
N ILE A 508 -15.65 13.90 -6.20
CA ILE A 508 -16.26 14.81 -7.19
C ILE A 508 -17.79 14.62 -7.22
N LEU A 509 -18.28 13.38 -7.28
CA LEU A 509 -19.71 13.09 -7.30
C LEU A 509 -20.42 13.49 -6.00
N LYS A 510 -19.78 13.30 -4.84
CA LYS A 510 -20.30 13.73 -3.53
C LYS A 510 -20.42 15.25 -3.46
N ASN A 511 -19.46 15.98 -4.01
CA ASN A 511 -19.52 17.45 -4.11
C ASN A 511 -20.59 17.93 -5.09
N LEU A 512 -20.71 17.31 -6.26
CA LEU A 512 -21.72 17.65 -7.26
C LEU A 512 -23.14 17.29 -6.82
N PHE A 513 -23.28 16.23 -6.02
CA PHE A 513 -24.56 15.71 -5.54
C PHE A 513 -24.52 15.35 -4.05
N PRO A 514 -24.60 16.35 -3.14
CA PRO A 514 -24.46 16.13 -1.69
C PRO A 514 -25.46 15.13 -1.09
N GLU A 515 -26.69 15.12 -1.61
CA GLU A 515 -27.77 14.21 -1.17
C GLU A 515 -27.68 12.79 -1.78
N THR A 516 -26.74 12.57 -2.69
CA THR A 516 -26.57 11.28 -3.36
C THR A 516 -25.65 10.38 -2.56
N LYS A 517 -26.11 9.16 -2.27
CA LYS A 517 -25.27 8.16 -1.62
C LYS A 517 -24.34 7.46 -2.62
N ILE A 518 -23.04 7.59 -2.44
CA ILE A 518 -22.04 6.84 -3.22
C ILE A 518 -21.87 5.44 -2.62
N VAL A 519 -21.94 4.41 -3.47
CA VAL A 519 -21.78 3.01 -3.08
C VAL A 519 -20.68 2.36 -3.94
N TYR A 520 -19.63 1.87 -3.29
CA TYR A 520 -18.58 1.12 -3.98
C TYR A 520 -18.98 -0.34 -4.19
N VAL A 521 -18.75 -0.86 -5.38
CA VAL A 521 -19.08 -2.25 -5.75
C VAL A 521 -17.82 -2.96 -6.21
N LYS A 522 -17.46 -4.08 -5.57
CA LYS A 522 -16.31 -4.87 -6.01
C LYS A 522 -16.61 -5.61 -7.32
N ALA A 523 -15.68 -5.56 -8.27
CA ALA A 523 -15.77 -6.26 -9.56
C ALA A 523 -15.96 -7.80 -9.47
N ASN A 524 -15.66 -8.43 -8.33
CA ASN A 524 -15.93 -9.86 -8.16
C ASN A 524 -17.42 -10.15 -7.92
N LEU A 525 -18.19 -9.23 -7.31
CA LEU A 525 -19.60 -9.43 -7.02
C LEU A 525 -20.43 -9.67 -8.29
N THR A 526 -20.23 -8.84 -9.30
CA THR A 526 -20.91 -8.99 -10.60
C THR A 526 -20.46 -10.24 -11.33
N SER A 527 -19.17 -10.58 -11.26
CA SER A 527 -18.61 -11.79 -11.84
C SER A 527 -19.21 -13.06 -11.23
N ASP A 528 -19.31 -13.11 -9.90
CA ASP A 528 -19.87 -14.25 -9.15
C ASP A 528 -21.38 -14.36 -9.39
N PHE A 529 -22.10 -13.23 -9.39
CA PHE A 529 -23.53 -13.19 -9.71
C PHE A 529 -23.79 -13.77 -11.09
N ARG A 530 -23.05 -13.34 -12.12
CA ARG A 530 -23.18 -13.89 -13.47
C ARG A 530 -22.97 -15.40 -13.51
N LYS A 531 -21.95 -15.92 -12.82
CA LYS A 531 -21.67 -17.37 -12.79
C LYS A 531 -22.78 -18.16 -12.10
N ASN A 532 -23.26 -17.68 -10.96
CA ASN A 532 -24.30 -18.36 -10.18
C ASN A 532 -25.62 -18.44 -10.95
N PHE A 533 -25.97 -17.38 -11.69
CA PHE A 533 -27.17 -17.32 -12.50
C PHE A 533 -26.97 -17.71 -13.97
N LYS A 534 -25.79 -18.25 -14.33
CA LYS A 534 -25.44 -18.68 -15.69
C LYS A 534 -25.61 -17.59 -16.76
N ILE A 535 -25.40 -16.31 -16.40
CA ILE A 535 -25.44 -15.18 -17.32
C ILE A 535 -24.13 -15.15 -18.11
N LEU A 536 -24.21 -15.41 -19.42
CA LEU A 536 -23.06 -15.42 -20.31
C LEU A 536 -22.50 -14.01 -20.54
N LYS A 537 -21.19 -13.92 -20.67
CA LYS A 537 -20.46 -12.69 -21.01
C LYS A 537 -19.39 -13.04 -22.03
N SER A 538 -19.54 -12.54 -23.25
CA SER A 538 -18.49 -12.56 -24.26
C SER A 538 -18.10 -11.14 -24.62
N ARG A 539 -16.79 -10.85 -24.56
CA ARG A 539 -16.24 -9.56 -25.01
C ARG A 539 -16.05 -9.52 -26.52
N ASP A 540 -15.99 -10.69 -27.15
CA ASP A 540 -15.72 -10.83 -28.59
C ASP A 540 -16.97 -10.63 -29.45
N ILE A 541 -18.16 -10.67 -28.85
CA ILE A 541 -19.44 -10.54 -29.57
C ILE A 541 -19.88 -9.07 -29.66
N ASN A 542 -19.82 -8.31 -28.57
CA ASN A 542 -20.22 -6.89 -28.54
C ASN A 542 -19.75 -6.17 -27.26
N ASP A 543 -19.92 -4.84 -27.27
CA ASP A 543 -19.61 -3.94 -26.15
C ASP A 543 -20.72 -3.82 -25.09
N TYR A 544 -21.89 -4.46 -25.28
CA TYR A 544 -23.01 -4.38 -24.33
C TYR A 544 -22.66 -4.98 -22.97
N HIS A 545 -21.60 -5.77 -22.90
CA HIS A 545 -21.09 -6.31 -21.66
C HIS A 545 -20.78 -5.21 -20.62
N HIS A 546 -20.38 -4.00 -21.05
CA HIS A 546 -20.19 -2.83 -20.18
C HIS A 546 -21.50 -2.34 -19.55
N ALA A 547 -22.56 -2.20 -20.35
CA ALA A 547 -23.88 -1.80 -19.86
C ALA A 547 -24.48 -2.86 -18.91
N HIS A 548 -24.33 -4.14 -19.25
CA HIS A 548 -24.75 -5.25 -18.40
C HIS A 548 -23.98 -5.26 -17.07
N ASP A 549 -22.67 -4.98 -17.07
CA ASP A 549 -21.88 -4.87 -15.83
C ASP A 549 -22.39 -3.70 -14.99
N ALA A 550 -22.60 -2.51 -15.59
CA ALA A 550 -23.12 -1.33 -14.89
C ALA A 550 -24.47 -1.61 -14.21
N TYR A 551 -25.41 -2.27 -14.91
CA TYR A 551 -26.69 -2.67 -14.32
C TYR A 551 -26.51 -3.67 -13.16
N LEU A 552 -25.68 -4.70 -13.34
CA LEU A 552 -25.43 -5.69 -12.31
C LEU A 552 -24.71 -5.09 -11.09
N ASN A 553 -23.90 -4.05 -11.27
CA ASN A 553 -23.32 -3.29 -10.16
C ASN A 553 -24.40 -2.62 -9.32
N ILE A 554 -25.44 -2.06 -9.95
CA ILE A 554 -26.59 -1.50 -9.23
C ILE A 554 -27.30 -2.60 -8.44
N VAL A 555 -27.62 -3.73 -9.08
CA VAL A 555 -28.36 -4.83 -8.43
C VAL A 555 -27.56 -5.41 -7.26
N THR A 556 -26.35 -5.88 -7.52
CA THR A 556 -25.52 -6.56 -6.53
C THR A 556 -25.01 -5.60 -5.46
N GLY A 557 -24.62 -4.39 -5.86
CA GLY A 557 -24.17 -3.32 -4.97
C GLY A 557 -25.29 -2.85 -4.05
N ASN A 558 -26.53 -2.69 -4.53
CA ASN A 558 -27.63 -2.23 -3.70
C ASN A 558 -28.05 -3.27 -2.66
N VAL A 559 -28.13 -4.55 -3.06
CA VAL A 559 -28.39 -5.66 -2.12
C VAL A 559 -27.32 -5.68 -1.03
N TYR A 560 -26.06 -5.54 -1.42
CA TYR A 560 -24.95 -5.51 -0.46
C TYR A 560 -25.02 -4.28 0.46
N ASN A 561 -25.31 -3.10 -0.10
CA ASN A 561 -25.44 -1.85 0.63
C ASN A 561 -26.50 -1.90 1.73
N ILE A 562 -27.69 -2.41 1.38
CA ILE A 562 -28.82 -2.51 2.29
C ILE A 562 -28.56 -3.56 3.37
N LYS A 563 -28.00 -4.72 3.00
CA LYS A 563 -27.84 -5.83 3.94
C LYS A 563 -26.63 -5.68 4.86
N PHE A 564 -25.54 -5.06 4.42
CA PHE A 564 -24.26 -5.14 5.13
C PHE A 564 -23.60 -3.78 5.44
N THR A 565 -23.94 -2.71 4.72
CA THR A 565 -23.10 -1.50 4.68
C THR A 565 -23.71 -0.29 5.38
N ASP A 566 -25.03 -0.14 5.43
CA ASP A 566 -25.65 1.01 6.11
C ASP A 566 -25.51 0.96 7.63
N ASN A 567 -25.49 -0.25 8.21
CA ASN A 567 -25.10 -0.46 9.60
C ASN A 567 -24.71 -1.94 9.83
N PRO A 568 -23.42 -2.30 9.75
CA PRO A 568 -22.94 -3.68 9.92
C PRO A 568 -23.32 -4.29 11.28
N ARG A 569 -23.38 -3.46 12.34
CA ARG A 569 -23.71 -3.90 13.70
C ARG A 569 -25.19 -4.29 13.87
N ASN A 570 -26.10 -3.63 13.15
CA ASN A 570 -27.53 -3.99 13.17
C ASN A 570 -27.78 -5.32 12.47
N PHE A 571 -27.11 -5.59 11.35
CA PHE A 571 -27.24 -6.88 10.65
C PHE A 571 -26.78 -8.07 11.50
N ILE A 572 -25.67 -7.91 12.25
CA ILE A 572 -25.16 -8.96 13.16
C ILE A 572 -26.14 -9.18 14.33
N LYS A 573 -26.72 -8.11 14.89
CA LYS A 573 -27.73 -8.19 15.96
C LYS A 573 -29.04 -8.84 15.49
N ASP A 574 -29.56 -8.45 14.33
CA ASP A 574 -30.82 -8.96 13.78
C ASP A 574 -30.72 -10.46 13.41
N LYS A 575 -29.57 -10.90 12.87
CA LYS A 575 -29.35 -12.33 12.56
C LYS A 575 -29.14 -13.22 13.78
N LYS A 576 -28.55 -12.69 14.88
CA LYS A 576 -28.45 -13.38 16.18
C LYS A 576 -29.85 -13.62 16.78
N LEU A 577 -30.81 -12.71 16.56
CA LEU A 577 -32.20 -12.84 17.00
C LEU A 577 -33.01 -13.86 16.17
N GLU A 578 -32.69 -14.04 14.89
CA GLU A 578 -33.43 -14.96 13.98
C GLU A 578 -32.85 -16.39 13.87
N GLY A 579 -31.74 -16.69 14.54
CA GLY A 579 -31.13 -18.03 14.53
C GLY A 579 -30.63 -18.50 13.15
N LYS A 580 -30.32 -17.57 12.22
CA LYS A 580 -29.90 -17.90 10.84
C LYS A 580 -28.47 -17.44 10.53
N ASN A 581 -27.76 -18.27 9.76
CA ASN A 581 -26.36 -18.04 9.36
C ASN A 581 -26.13 -16.66 8.71
N ILE A 582 -25.02 -16.03 9.09
CA ILE A 582 -24.57 -14.70 8.67
C ILE A 582 -23.85 -14.82 7.31
N ILE A 583 -24.63 -14.97 6.25
CA ILE A 583 -24.56 -14.42 4.88
C ILE A 583 -25.48 -15.27 4.01
#